data_AF-E1R3J8-F1
#
_entry.id   AF-E1R3J8-F1
#
_cell.length_a   1.000
_cell.length_b   1.000
_cell.length_c   1.000
_cell.angle_alpha   90.00
_cell.angle_beta   90.00
_cell.angle_gamma   90.00
#
_symmetry.space_group_name_H-M   'P 1'
#
loop_
_entity.id
_entity.type
_entity.pdbx_description
1 polymer ?
#
loop_
_entity_poly.entity_id
_entity_poly.type
_entity_poly.pdbx_seq_one_letter_code
_entity_poly.pdbx_strand_id
1 'polypeptide(L)'
;MSSPRTIIIPAAERIKTGERGLVSFKVGEAFEQYLVHLFRYQEIERRSPAPYYWLAIDVPHRPRTTGHGSQNHHINGHCQQISVETGQPFGDVKRLAKQFAVTMGYPILEDESGEPILDLWGDIQGISETQCSTEDASILIEAIHQIAAEMEIELIED
;
A
#
# COMPACT_ATOMS: atom_id res chain seq x y z
N MET A 1 2.54 -3.85 -25.17
CA MET A 1 2.11 -4.80 -24.14
C MET A 1 3.32 -5.66 -23.77
N SER A 2 3.93 -5.43 -22.60
CA SER A 2 5.04 -6.26 -22.13
C SER A 2 4.46 -7.50 -21.46
N SER A 3 4.74 -8.69 -22.00
CA SER A 3 4.42 -9.94 -21.30
C SER A 3 5.02 -9.93 -19.89
N PRO A 4 4.33 -10.47 -18.87
CA PRO A 4 4.89 -10.60 -17.54
C PRO A 4 6.16 -11.46 -17.62
N ARG A 5 7.28 -10.93 -17.13
CA ARG A 5 8.54 -11.68 -17.04
C ARG A 5 8.39 -12.71 -15.92
N THR A 6 7.97 -13.91 -16.28
CA THR A 6 7.94 -15.06 -15.37
C THR A 6 9.37 -15.45 -15.00
N ILE A 7 9.72 -15.37 -13.72
CA ILE A 7 10.97 -15.92 -13.20
C ILE A 7 10.73 -17.37 -12.84
N ILE A 8 11.31 -18.28 -13.61
CA ILE A 8 11.30 -19.72 -13.32
C ILE A 8 12.57 -20.02 -12.51
N ILE A 9 12.42 -20.37 -11.23
CA ILE A 9 13.53 -20.81 -10.39
C ILE A 9 13.53 -22.34 -10.37
N PRO A 10 14.43 -23.01 -11.11
CA PRO A 10 14.50 -24.47 -11.07
C PRO A 10 14.96 -24.94 -9.69
N ALA A 11 14.32 -25.99 -9.17
CA ALA A 11 14.64 -26.65 -7.90
C ALA A 11 14.42 -25.84 -6.61
N ALA A 12 13.56 -24.81 -6.63
CA ALA A 12 13.13 -24.15 -5.39
C ALA A 12 12.23 -25.06 -4.54
N GLU A 13 12.71 -25.46 -3.36
CA GLU A 13 11.87 -26.11 -2.34
C GLU A 13 11.18 -25.04 -1.49
N ARG A 14 9.84 -25.08 -1.44
CA ARG A 14 9.06 -24.14 -0.63
C ARG A 14 9.22 -24.47 0.85
N ILE A 15 9.75 -23.53 1.63
CA ILE A 15 9.75 -23.60 3.10
C ILE A 15 8.54 -22.84 3.63
N LYS A 16 7.74 -23.43 4.53
CA LYS A 16 6.62 -22.74 5.20
C LYS A 16 7.19 -21.80 6.27
N THR A 17 6.88 -20.51 6.18
CA THR A 17 7.44 -19.45 7.04
C THR A 17 6.42 -18.81 8.00
N GLY A 18 5.16 -19.26 8.00
CA GLY A 18 4.13 -18.80 8.95
C GLY A 18 3.50 -17.44 8.64
N GLU A 19 4.15 -16.58 7.87
CA GLU A 19 3.64 -15.27 7.46
C GLU A 19 3.10 -15.29 6.01
N ARG A 20 1.93 -14.67 5.76
CA ARG A 20 1.36 -14.54 4.42
C ARG A 20 2.27 -13.62 3.58
N GLY A 21 2.80 -14.11 2.48
CA GLY A 21 3.57 -13.33 1.50
C GLY A 21 5.07 -13.58 1.49
N LEU A 22 5.59 -14.38 2.42
CA LEU A 22 7.02 -14.62 2.53
C LEU A 22 7.38 -16.02 2.04
N VAL A 23 8.19 -16.10 0.97
CA VAL A 23 8.65 -17.37 0.41
C VAL A 23 10.17 -17.47 0.59
N SER A 24 10.60 -18.42 1.42
CA SER A 24 12.02 -18.77 1.56
C SER A 24 12.35 -19.96 0.67
N PHE A 25 13.44 -19.83 -0.08
CA PHE A 25 13.96 -20.88 -0.95
C PHE A 25 15.48 -20.96 -0.83
N LYS A 26 16.02 -22.15 -1.08
CA LYS A 26 17.47 -22.41 -1.16
C LYS A 26 17.90 -22.38 -2.63
N VAL A 27 18.97 -21.67 -2.91
CA VAL A 27 19.52 -21.53 -4.26
C VAL A 27 20.87 -22.25 -4.30
N GLY A 28 21.15 -22.97 -5.38
CA GLY A 28 22.48 -23.54 -5.59
C GLY A 28 23.52 -22.45 -5.90
N GLU A 29 24.78 -22.65 -5.50
CA GLU A 29 25.87 -21.66 -5.63
C GLU A 29 26.01 -21.06 -7.04
N ALA A 30 25.77 -21.85 -8.09
CA ALA A 30 25.85 -21.36 -9.48
C ALA A 30 24.79 -20.30 -9.84
N PHE A 31 23.63 -20.33 -9.17
CA PHE A 31 22.54 -19.36 -9.38
C PHE A 31 22.65 -18.13 -8.47
N GLU A 32 23.46 -18.20 -7.41
CA GLU A 32 23.66 -17.08 -6.47
C GLU A 32 24.16 -15.82 -7.18
N GLN A 33 25.19 -15.96 -8.02
CA GLN A 33 25.74 -14.82 -8.77
C GLN A 33 24.74 -14.24 -9.78
N TYR A 34 23.90 -15.09 -10.38
CA TYR A 34 22.85 -14.66 -11.30
C TYR A 34 21.77 -13.85 -10.57
N LEU A 35 21.30 -14.30 -9.39
CA LEU A 35 20.31 -13.55 -8.61
C LEU A 35 20.86 -12.21 -8.11
N VAL A 36 22.10 -12.17 -7.62
CA VAL A 36 22.76 -10.92 -7.20
C VAL A 36 22.84 -9.92 -8.37
N HIS A 37 23.07 -10.40 -9.59
CA HIS A 37 23.08 -9.55 -10.78
C HIS A 37 21.68 -9.09 -11.19
N LEU A 38 20.69 -9.98 -11.15
CA LEU A 38 19.32 -9.74 -11.63
C LEU A 38 18.53 -8.82 -10.72
N PHE A 39 18.76 -8.89 -9.41
CA PHE A 39 18.03 -8.15 -8.38
C PHE A 39 18.82 -6.96 -7.82
N ARG A 40 19.80 -6.43 -8.56
CA ARG A 40 20.55 -5.23 -8.18
C ARG A 40 19.69 -3.98 -7.93
N TYR A 41 18.38 -4.06 -8.21
CA TYR A 41 17.36 -3.02 -8.02
C TYR A 41 16.16 -3.45 -7.15
N GLN A 42 16.18 -4.64 -6.53
CA GLN A 42 15.14 -5.08 -5.58
C GLN A 42 15.83 -5.56 -4.31
N GLU A 43 15.41 -5.04 -3.15
CA GLU A 43 16.07 -5.24 -1.86
C GLU A 43 16.01 -6.72 -1.43
N ILE A 44 17.08 -7.48 -1.71
CA ILE A 44 17.31 -8.80 -1.12
C ILE A 44 18.13 -8.62 0.16
N GLU A 45 17.52 -8.81 1.31
CA GLU A 45 18.24 -8.83 2.59
C GLU A 45 18.66 -10.26 2.97
N ARG A 46 19.97 -10.48 3.09
CA ARG A 46 20.51 -11.67 3.73
C ARG A 46 20.51 -11.48 5.25
N ARG A 47 19.39 -11.79 5.89
CA ARG A 47 19.26 -11.64 7.37
C ARG A 47 19.93 -12.75 8.19
N SER A 48 20.42 -13.83 7.56
CA SER A 48 21.01 -14.99 8.26
C SER A 48 22.27 -15.51 7.56
N PRO A 49 23.26 -16.04 8.31
CA PRO A 49 24.45 -16.68 7.72
C PRO A 49 24.13 -17.94 6.88
N ALA A 50 22.94 -18.53 7.04
CA ALA A 50 22.48 -19.68 6.27
C ALA A 50 22.20 -19.34 4.78
N PRO A 51 22.25 -20.31 3.84
CA PRO A 51 22.18 -20.07 2.39
C PRO A 51 20.73 -19.88 1.88
N TYR A 52 19.96 -19.07 2.60
CA TYR A 52 18.57 -18.80 2.27
C TYR A 52 18.41 -17.33 1.86
N TYR A 53 17.63 -17.10 0.82
CA TYR A 53 17.25 -15.76 0.38
C TYR A 53 15.78 -15.52 0.69
N TRP A 54 15.49 -14.28 1.06
CA TRP A 54 14.15 -13.80 1.33
C TRP A 54 13.69 -13.01 0.10
N LEU A 55 12.57 -13.42 -0.48
CA LEU A 55 11.92 -12.68 -1.56
C LEU A 55 10.55 -12.21 -1.07
N ALA A 56 10.36 -10.89 -1.04
CA ALA A 56 9.05 -10.30 -0.83
C ALA A 56 8.32 -10.28 -2.18
N ILE A 57 7.28 -11.10 -2.31
CA ILE A 57 6.40 -11.08 -3.49
C ILE A 57 5.17 -10.26 -3.09
N ASP A 58 5.13 -9.01 -3.53
CA ASP A 58 3.95 -8.17 -3.35
C ASP A 58 2.85 -8.56 -4.34
N VAL A 59 1.60 -8.25 -4.01
CA VAL A 59 0.48 -8.35 -4.96
C VAL A 59 0.75 -7.43 -6.16
N PRO A 60 0.28 -7.77 -7.38
CA PRO A 60 0.46 -6.92 -8.55
C PRO A 60 0.01 -5.50 -8.21
N HIS A 61 0.97 -4.58 -8.16
CA HIS A 61 0.71 -3.19 -7.78
C HIS A 61 -0.28 -2.62 -8.78
N ARG A 62 -1.52 -2.35 -8.35
CA ARG A 62 -2.44 -1.54 -9.15
C ARG A 62 -1.80 -0.15 -9.22
N PRO A 63 -1.39 0.33 -10.40
CA PRO A 63 -0.62 1.54 -10.51
C PRO A 63 -1.52 2.71 -10.13
N ARG A 64 -1.35 3.18 -8.89
CA ARG A 64 -1.50 4.62 -8.64
C ARG A 64 -0.15 5.23 -8.97
N THR A 65 -0.15 6.47 -9.46
CA THR A 65 1.11 7.21 -9.65
C THR A 65 1.88 7.18 -8.34
N THR A 66 3.17 6.83 -8.37
CA THR A 66 4.09 6.91 -7.24
C THR A 66 5.17 7.94 -7.57
N GLY A 67 5.68 8.67 -6.57
CA GLY A 67 6.66 9.75 -6.75
C GLY A 67 6.13 11.12 -6.33
N HIS A 68 6.99 12.13 -6.46
CA HIS A 68 6.66 13.53 -6.18
C HIS A 68 5.51 14.01 -7.08
N GLY A 69 4.54 14.74 -6.52
CA GLY A 69 3.33 15.16 -7.25
C GLY A 69 2.35 14.03 -7.58
N SER A 70 2.51 12.84 -6.99
CA SER A 70 1.54 11.76 -7.15
C SER A 70 0.34 11.90 -6.23
N GLN A 71 -0.79 11.27 -6.58
CA GLN A 71 -1.98 11.25 -5.70
C GLN A 71 -1.69 10.68 -4.30
N ASN A 72 -0.76 9.72 -4.17
CA ASN A 72 -0.34 9.22 -2.86
C ASN A 72 0.46 10.25 -2.07
N HIS A 73 1.33 11.01 -2.74
CA HIS A 73 2.03 12.12 -2.12
C HIS A 73 1.03 13.17 -1.63
N HIS A 74 0.04 13.49 -2.46
CA HIS A 74 -1.01 14.45 -2.15
C HIS A 74 -1.87 14.03 -0.94
N ILE A 75 -2.39 12.80 -0.94
CA ILE A 75 -3.20 12.25 0.16
C ILE A 75 -2.39 12.25 1.47
N ASN A 76 -1.18 11.71 1.45
CA ASN A 76 -0.38 11.58 2.67
C ASN A 76 0.14 12.94 3.14
N GLY A 77 0.55 13.83 2.23
CA GLY A 77 1.02 15.18 2.52
C GLY A 77 -0.07 16.00 3.21
N HIS A 78 -1.27 16.03 2.63
CA HIS A 78 -2.39 16.80 3.20
C HIS A 78 -2.90 16.22 4.52
N CYS A 79 -3.03 14.90 4.65
CA CYS A 79 -3.35 14.29 5.94
C CYS A 79 -2.28 14.60 7.00
N GLN A 80 -1.00 14.69 6.62
CA GLN A 80 0.07 15.06 7.54
C GLN A 80 -0.02 16.53 7.95
N GLN A 81 -0.34 17.45 7.02
CA GLN A 81 -0.55 18.87 7.34
C GLN A 81 -1.71 19.04 8.32
N ILE A 82 -2.86 18.39 8.07
CA ILE A 82 -4.01 18.41 8.99
C ILE A 82 -3.63 17.80 10.35
N SER A 83 -2.88 16.70 10.37
CA SER A 83 -2.41 16.07 11.61
C SER A 83 -1.52 17.02 12.43
N VAL A 84 -0.65 17.78 11.78
CA VAL A 84 0.22 18.77 12.45
C VAL A 84 -0.59 19.94 13.00
N GLU A 85 -1.49 20.51 12.20
CA GLU A 85 -2.30 21.67 12.60
C GLU A 85 -3.30 21.34 13.72
N THR A 86 -3.92 20.15 13.67
CA THR A 86 -4.94 19.73 14.65
C THR A 86 -4.35 19.03 15.87
N GLY A 87 -3.08 18.61 15.81
CA GLY A 87 -2.44 17.76 16.83
C GLY A 87 -2.99 16.32 16.89
N GLN A 88 -3.82 15.92 15.94
CA GLN A 88 -4.41 14.57 15.90
C GLN A 88 -3.43 13.55 15.29
N PRO A 89 -3.51 12.27 15.66
CA PRO A 89 -2.71 11.22 15.03
C PRO A 89 -3.01 11.13 13.53
N PHE A 90 -1.97 11.01 12.71
CA PHE A 90 -2.09 10.85 11.25
C PHE A 90 -3.06 9.73 10.83
N GLY A 91 -3.03 8.60 11.54
CA GLY A 91 -3.94 7.48 11.30
C GLY A 91 -5.41 7.84 11.52
N ASP A 92 -5.71 8.67 12.52
CA ASP A 92 -7.07 9.12 12.80
C ASP A 92 -7.57 10.13 11.77
N VAL A 93 -6.71 11.05 11.34
CA VAL A 93 -7.03 11.97 10.24
C VAL A 93 -7.34 11.20 8.96
N LYS A 94 -6.54 10.18 8.64
CA LYS A 94 -6.81 9.29 7.49
C LYS A 94 -8.12 8.53 7.62
N ARG A 95 -8.43 8.04 8.82
CA ARG A 95 -9.67 7.32 9.09
C ARG A 95 -10.87 8.23 8.87
N LEU A 96 -10.83 9.45 9.44
CA LEU A 96 -11.87 10.46 9.24
C LEU A 96 -12.04 10.81 7.76
N ALA A 97 -10.93 11.04 7.04
CA ALA A 97 -10.96 11.33 5.61
C ALA A 97 -11.64 10.23 4.79
N LYS A 98 -11.36 8.96 5.10
CA LYS A 98 -12.01 7.82 4.43
C LYS A 98 -13.50 7.73 4.77
N GLN A 99 -13.87 7.93 6.04
CA GLN A 99 -15.26 7.92 6.46
C GLN A 99 -16.05 9.00 5.72
N PHE A 100 -15.49 10.21 5.62
CA PHE A 100 -16.10 11.29 4.85
C PHE A 100 -16.15 10.98 3.35
N ALA A 101 -15.07 10.45 2.79
CA ALA A 101 -15.01 10.06 1.38
C ALA A 101 -16.05 8.99 1.01
N VAL A 102 -16.37 8.05 1.91
CA VAL A 102 -17.44 7.06 1.69
C VAL A 102 -18.79 7.75 1.46
N THR A 103 -19.07 8.86 2.15
CA THR A 103 -20.29 9.66 1.92
C THR A 103 -20.33 10.30 0.53
N MET A 104 -19.17 10.44 -0.11
CA MET A 104 -18.97 11.01 -1.45
C MET A 104 -18.89 9.93 -2.54
N GLY A 105 -19.08 8.65 -2.20
CA GLY A 105 -19.03 7.53 -3.15
C GLY A 105 -17.69 6.80 -3.21
N TYR A 106 -16.78 7.02 -2.26
CA TYR A 106 -15.57 6.21 -2.13
C TYR A 106 -15.93 4.74 -1.82
N PRO A 107 -15.23 3.75 -2.41
CA PRO A 107 -15.61 2.35 -2.26
C PRO A 107 -15.53 1.86 -0.81
N ILE A 108 -16.51 1.04 -0.44
CA ILE A 108 -16.64 0.45 0.88
C ILE A 108 -15.85 -0.86 0.95
N LEU A 109 -15.25 -1.13 2.11
CA LEU A 109 -14.65 -2.41 2.42
C LEU A 109 -15.75 -3.42 2.76
N GLU A 110 -15.84 -4.49 1.97
CA GLU A 110 -16.87 -5.52 2.09
C GLU A 110 -16.26 -6.87 2.52
N ASP A 111 -17.07 -7.71 3.17
CA ASP A 111 -16.72 -9.10 3.48
C ASP A 111 -16.93 -10.06 2.30
N GLU A 112 -16.69 -11.35 2.49
CA GLU A 112 -16.87 -12.37 1.42
C GLU A 112 -18.33 -12.51 0.94
N SER A 113 -19.29 -12.01 1.72
CA SER A 113 -20.72 -12.02 1.39
C SER A 113 -21.18 -10.76 0.68
N GLY A 114 -20.31 -9.74 0.57
CA GLY A 114 -20.62 -8.42 0.01
C GLY A 114 -21.22 -7.44 1.03
N GLU A 115 -21.15 -7.74 2.33
CA GLU A 115 -21.67 -6.85 3.37
C GLU A 115 -20.58 -5.88 3.87
N PRO A 116 -20.92 -4.61 4.17
CA PRO A 116 -19.96 -3.64 4.69
C PRO A 116 -19.27 -4.08 5.98
N ILE A 117 -17.94 -4.01 6.01
CA ILE A 117 -17.16 -4.21 7.24
C ILE A 117 -17.20 -2.92 8.06
N LEU A 118 -17.71 -3.03 9.28
CA LEU A 118 -17.73 -1.93 10.25
C LEU A 118 -16.45 -1.90 11.07
N ASP A 119 -16.07 -0.72 11.54
CA ASP A 119 -15.01 -0.56 12.52
C ASP A 119 -15.47 -0.87 13.96
N LEU A 120 -14.58 -0.72 14.93
CA LEU A 120 -14.88 -1.00 16.34
C LEU A 120 -15.95 -0.08 16.93
N TRP A 121 -16.31 1.01 16.25
CA TRP A 121 -17.31 1.98 16.67
C TRP A 121 -18.62 1.87 15.88
N GLY A 122 -18.68 0.95 14.91
CA GLY A 122 -19.87 0.70 14.09
C GLY A 122 -19.93 1.54 12.81
N ASP A 123 -18.86 2.24 12.45
CA ASP A 123 -18.81 3.05 11.23
C ASP A 123 -18.35 2.21 10.03
N ILE A 124 -18.89 2.54 8.84
CA ILE A 124 -18.51 1.90 7.59
C ILE A 124 -17.05 2.24 7.26
N GLN A 125 -16.26 1.23 6.89
CA GLN A 125 -14.89 1.40 6.46
C GLN A 125 -14.77 1.52 4.94
N GLY A 126 -13.98 2.49 4.47
CA GLY A 126 -13.57 2.56 3.07
C GLY A 126 -12.45 1.55 2.75
N ILE A 127 -12.33 1.16 1.48
CA ILE A 127 -11.23 0.29 1.03
C ILE A 127 -9.84 0.86 1.35
N SER A 128 -8.85 -0.02 1.46
CA SER A 128 -7.45 0.41 1.60
C SER A 128 -7.05 1.27 0.41
N GLU A 129 -6.22 2.29 0.64
CA GLU A 129 -5.69 3.12 -0.44
C GLU A 129 -4.98 2.22 -1.45
N THR A 130 -4.24 1.19 -1.02
CA THR A 130 -3.54 0.27 -1.93
C THR A 130 -4.44 -0.45 -2.93
N GLN A 131 -5.75 -0.50 -2.66
CA GLN A 131 -6.76 -1.11 -3.51
C GLN A 131 -7.53 -0.10 -4.37
N CYS A 132 -7.40 1.20 -4.09
CA CYS A 132 -8.17 2.26 -4.74
C CYS A 132 -7.66 2.57 -6.16
N SER A 133 -8.59 2.96 -7.03
CA SER A 133 -8.30 3.47 -8.37
C SER A 133 -7.85 4.93 -8.35
N THR A 134 -7.48 5.48 -9.52
CA THR A 134 -7.15 6.90 -9.66
C THR A 134 -8.38 7.78 -9.39
N GLU A 135 -9.56 7.33 -9.82
CA GLU A 135 -10.84 7.98 -9.60
C GLU A 135 -11.21 7.98 -8.11
N ASP A 136 -11.06 6.85 -7.43
CA ASP A 136 -11.31 6.75 -5.98
C ASP A 136 -10.35 7.65 -5.19
N ALA A 137 -9.08 7.72 -5.61
CA ALA A 137 -8.10 8.59 -4.99
C ALA A 137 -8.49 10.07 -5.14
N SER A 138 -9.09 10.48 -6.26
CA SER A 138 -9.61 11.84 -6.42
C SER A 138 -10.76 12.15 -5.46
N ILE A 139 -11.66 11.19 -5.21
CA ILE A 139 -12.73 11.35 -4.21
C ILE A 139 -12.12 11.53 -2.81
N LEU A 140 -11.12 10.73 -2.46
CA LEU A 140 -10.46 10.83 -1.16
C LEU A 140 -9.69 12.16 -1.01
N ILE A 141 -9.05 12.64 -2.07
CA ILE A 141 -8.40 13.96 -2.07
C ILE A 141 -9.43 15.06 -1.82
N GLU A 142 -10.54 15.06 -2.56
CA GLU A 142 -11.61 16.05 -2.38
C GLU A 142 -12.15 16.03 -0.94
N ALA A 143 -12.37 14.84 -0.37
CA ALA A 143 -12.77 14.69 1.03
C ALA A 143 -11.77 15.34 2.01
N ILE A 144 -10.47 15.18 1.78
CA ILE A 144 -9.42 15.79 2.59
C ILE A 144 -9.47 17.32 2.48
N HIS A 145 -9.67 17.87 1.29
CA HIS A 145 -9.81 19.31 1.09
C HIS A 145 -11.06 19.88 1.78
N GLN A 146 -12.19 19.17 1.74
CA GLN A 146 -13.41 19.61 2.43
C GLN A 146 -13.23 19.61 3.95
N ILE A 147 -12.60 18.57 4.51
CA ILE A 147 -12.29 18.53 5.94
C ILE A 147 -11.36 19.68 6.34
N ALA A 148 -10.31 19.93 5.56
CA ALA A 148 -9.40 21.05 5.83
C ALA A 148 -10.13 22.39 5.77
N ALA A 149 -11.00 22.58 4.77
CA ALA A 149 -11.80 23.80 4.64
C ALA A 149 -12.76 24.01 5.83
N GLU A 150 -13.42 22.95 6.31
CA GLU A 150 -14.26 23.00 7.51
C GLU A 150 -13.48 23.36 8.78
N MET A 151 -12.20 22.98 8.84
CA MET A 151 -11.29 23.29 9.93
C MET A 151 -10.53 24.62 9.75
N GLU A 152 -10.81 25.35 8.66
CA GLU A 152 -10.09 26.58 8.27
C GLU A 152 -8.57 26.37 8.09
N ILE A 153 -8.16 25.17 7.65
CA ILE A 153 -6.76 24.81 7.38
C ILE A 153 -6.46 25.01 5.90
N GLU A 154 -5.43 25.80 5.60
CA GLU A 154 -4.90 25.97 4.25
C GLU A 154 -3.90 24.85 3.93
N LEU A 155 -4.22 24.02 2.93
CA LEU A 155 -3.36 22.93 2.47
C LEU A 155 -2.43 23.40 1.35
N ILE A 156 -1.16 23.03 1.44
CA ILE A 156 -0.12 23.39 0.47
C ILE A 156 0.29 22.16 -0.35
N GLU A 157 0.25 22.26 -1.68
CA GLU A 157 0.83 21.24 -2.57
C GLU A 157 2.37 21.37 -2.60
N ASP A 158 3.07 20.31 -2.18
CA ASP A 158 4.51 20.12 -2.38
C ASP A 158 4.79 19.36 -3.69
#